data_AF-A0A2G9UMG4-F1
#
_entry.id   AF-A0A2G9UMG4-F1
#
_cell.length_a   1.000
_cell.length_b   1.000
_cell.length_c   1.000
_cell.angle_alpha   90.00
_cell.angle_beta   90.00
_cell.angle_gamma   90.00
#
_symmetry.space_group_name_H-M   'P 1'
#
loop_
_entity.id
_entity.type
_entity.pdbx_description
1 polymer ?
#
loop_
_entity_poly.entity_id
_entity_poly.type
_entity_poly.pdbx_seq_one_letter_code
_entity_poly.pdbx_strand_id
1 'polypeptide(L)'
;MVTEGKCSWQRLSWVLHEQKLRDLCSHNNSPYDKMVHYKLTYFAGRGLAEVIRQLFVVAGKEFEDVRISFEDWPKHKAGYLVGDSLTWADLLLAETATNAQKFPNICDGFPEVKAHSEKVRSIPGLKKWIETRPETDF
;
A
#
# COMPACT_ATOMS: atom_id res chain seq x y z
N MET A 1 34.06 -18.57 -37.70
CA MET A 1 34.38 -17.21 -37.22
C MET A 1 33.21 -16.32 -37.60
N VAL A 2 32.27 -16.11 -36.67
CA VAL A 2 31.09 -15.26 -36.90
C VAL A 2 31.56 -13.82 -36.68
N THR A 3 31.55 -13.05 -37.75
CA THR A 3 32.01 -11.66 -37.80
C THR A 3 31.21 -10.78 -36.84
N GLU A 4 31.91 -10.15 -35.90
CA GLU A 4 31.41 -9.08 -35.04
C GLU A 4 30.98 -7.88 -35.91
N GLY A 5 29.69 -7.80 -36.21
CA GLY A 5 29.10 -6.76 -37.04
C GLY A 5 27.88 -6.11 -36.40
N LYS A 6 27.86 -5.95 -35.06
CA LYS A 6 26.78 -5.22 -34.39
C LYS A 6 27.11 -3.73 -34.31
N CYS A 7 26.88 -3.07 -35.44
CA CYS A 7 26.31 -1.74 -35.60
C CYS A 7 26.55 -0.76 -34.43
N SER A 8 27.61 0.04 -34.53
CA SER A 8 27.95 1.20 -33.69
C SER A 8 26.73 2.09 -33.36
N TRP A 9 25.78 2.23 -34.30
CA TRP A 9 24.57 3.03 -34.14
C TRP A 9 23.54 2.45 -33.17
N GLN A 10 23.49 1.14 -32.98
CA GLN A 10 22.58 0.53 -32.00
C GLN A 10 23.05 0.82 -30.58
N ARG A 11 24.36 0.77 -30.33
CA ARG A 11 24.93 1.10 -29.00
C ARG A 11 24.78 2.59 -28.67
N LEU A 12 24.95 3.48 -29.65
CA LEU A 12 24.71 4.92 -29.48
C LEU A 12 23.23 5.24 -29.24
N SER A 13 22.31 4.57 -29.93
CA SER A 13 20.86 4.74 -29.72
C SER A 13 20.44 4.35 -28.30
N TRP A 14 20.94 3.22 -27.79
CA TRP A 14 20.67 2.78 -26.41
C TRP A 14 21.26 3.72 -25.36
N VAL A 15 22.52 4.17 -25.52
CA VAL A 15 23.15 5.11 -24.58
C VAL A 15 22.43 6.46 -24.59
N LEU A 16 22.03 6.98 -25.75
CA LEU A 16 21.28 8.25 -25.85
C LEU A 16 19.85 8.12 -25.30
N HIS A 17 19.19 6.98 -25.49
CA HIS A 17 17.87 6.73 -24.91
C HIS A 17 17.96 6.59 -23.39
N GLU A 18 18.97 5.89 -22.86
CA GLU A 18 19.23 5.81 -21.42
C GLU A 18 19.66 7.15 -20.81
N GLN A 19 20.44 7.95 -21.53
CA GLN A 19 20.81 9.31 -21.11
C GLN A 19 19.54 10.18 -21.06
N LYS A 20 18.69 10.12 -22.09
CA LYS A 20 17.42 10.86 -22.12
C LYS A 20 16.43 10.40 -21.05
N LEU A 21 16.38 9.11 -20.72
CA LEU A 21 15.59 8.59 -19.61
C LEU A 21 16.16 9.00 -18.25
N ARG A 22 17.49 8.98 -18.08
CA ARG A 22 18.16 9.53 -16.90
C ARG A 22 17.89 11.03 -16.76
N ASP A 23 17.95 11.78 -17.86
CA ASP A 23 17.69 13.22 -17.89
C ASP A 23 16.20 13.54 -17.58
N LEU A 24 15.27 12.72 -18.05
CA LEU A 24 13.85 12.81 -17.68
C LEU A 24 13.60 12.49 -16.20
N CYS A 25 14.39 11.58 -15.61
CA CYS A 25 14.34 11.29 -14.18
C CYS A 25 15.13 12.30 -13.32
N SER A 26 16.14 12.98 -13.86
CA SER A 26 17.00 13.91 -13.13
C SER A 26 16.54 15.36 -13.18
N HIS A 27 15.48 15.67 -13.93
CA HIS A 27 14.79 16.94 -13.85
C HIS A 27 13.49 16.80 -13.04
N ASN A 28 13.62 16.91 -11.71
CA ASN A 28 12.53 17.23 -10.77
C ASN A 28 11.99 18.66 -11.03
N ASN A 29 11.62 18.97 -12.27
CA ASN A 29 11.09 20.26 -12.70
C ASN A 29 9.91 20.09 -13.67
N SER A 30 9.14 19.01 -13.50
CA SER A 30 7.79 18.97 -14.04
C SER A 30 6.96 20.05 -13.34
N PRO A 31 6.22 20.92 -14.06
CA PRO A 31 5.36 21.94 -13.44
C PRO A 31 4.26 21.34 -12.54
N TYR A 32 4.01 20.03 -12.66
CA TYR A 32 3.06 19.28 -11.84
C TYR A 32 3.66 18.78 -10.50
N ASP A 33 4.98 18.85 -10.33
CA ASP A 33 5.67 18.37 -9.13
C ASP A 33 5.46 19.30 -7.92
N LYS A 34 5.24 20.60 -8.18
CA LYS A 34 4.92 21.60 -7.14
C LYS A 34 3.45 21.59 -6.69
N MET A 35 2.61 20.72 -7.25
CA MET A 35 1.17 20.65 -6.91
C MET A 35 0.81 19.51 -5.97
N VAL A 36 1.69 18.52 -5.79
CA VAL A 36 1.37 17.31 -5.01
C VAL A 36 2.10 17.36 -3.67
N HIS A 37 1.35 17.62 -2.61
CA HIS A 37 1.85 17.56 -1.24
C HIS A 37 1.63 16.15 -0.66
N TYR A 38 2.71 15.43 -0.38
CA TYR A 38 2.64 14.10 0.20
C TYR A 38 2.61 14.16 1.73
N LYS A 39 1.71 13.41 2.35
CA LYS A 39 1.62 13.26 3.81
C LYS A 39 1.70 11.79 4.19
N LEU A 40 2.72 11.43 4.96
CA LEU A 40 2.91 10.09 5.53
C LEU A 40 2.50 10.12 7.00
N THR A 41 1.36 9.52 7.33
CA THR A 41 0.90 9.38 8.72
C THR A 41 1.14 7.94 9.19
N TYR A 42 2.07 7.72 10.12
CA TYR A 42 2.41 6.37 10.59
C TYR A 42 3.06 6.35 11.98
N PHE A 43 3.22 5.16 12.55
CA PHE A 43 3.91 4.97 13.83
C PHE A 43 5.34 5.54 13.83
N ALA A 44 5.77 6.01 15.00
CA ALA A 44 7.12 6.52 15.24
C ALA A 44 8.25 5.46 15.19
N GLY A 45 7.95 4.23 14.74
CA GLY A 45 8.91 3.13 14.61
C GLY A 45 9.54 3.01 13.22
N ARG A 46 10.65 2.26 13.15
CA ARG A 46 11.39 1.93 11.91
C ARG A 46 10.74 0.85 11.04
N GLY A 47 9.47 0.50 11.28
CA GLY A 47 8.76 -0.57 10.57
C GLY A 47 8.45 -0.25 9.11
N LEU A 48 7.26 -0.62 8.62
CA LEU A 48 6.88 -0.46 7.20
C LEU A 48 7.00 0.98 6.69
N ALA A 49 6.79 2.00 7.54
CA ALA A 49 6.95 3.39 7.13
C ALA A 49 8.40 3.81 6.84
N GLU A 50 9.40 3.11 7.38
CA GLU A 50 10.80 3.48 7.14
C GLU A 50 11.19 3.26 5.67
N VAL A 51 10.70 2.18 5.07
CA VAL A 51 10.88 1.92 3.63
C VAL A 51 10.24 3.04 2.80
N ILE A 52 9.06 3.53 3.20
CA ILE A 52 8.35 4.61 2.51
C ILE A 52 9.11 5.94 2.66
N ARG A 53 9.64 6.25 3.86
CA ARG A 53 10.49 7.43 4.08
C ARG A 53 11.74 7.40 3.20
N GLN A 54 12.43 6.26 3.16
CA GLN A 54 13.60 6.08 2.32
C GLN A 54 13.26 6.24 0.84
N LEU A 55 12.09 5.75 0.40
CA LEU A 55 11.63 5.93 -0.97
C LEU A 55 11.45 7.41 -1.32
N PHE A 56 10.82 8.21 -0.45
CA PHE A 56 10.69 9.65 -0.66
C PHE A 56 12.04 10.36 -0.73
N VAL A 57 12.98 10.00 0.15
CA VAL A 57 14.35 10.56 0.14
C VAL A 57 15.09 10.20 -1.14
N VAL A 58 15.05 8.94 -1.58
CA VAL A 58 15.70 8.48 -2.82
C VAL A 58 15.06 9.14 -4.05
N ALA A 59 13.75 9.36 -4.03
CA ALA A 59 13.04 10.07 -5.10
C ALA A 59 13.22 11.60 -5.05
N GLY A 60 13.87 12.14 -4.01
CA GLY A 60 14.04 13.58 -3.81
C GLY A 60 12.72 14.34 -3.69
N LYS A 61 11.67 13.69 -3.14
CA LYS A 61 10.36 14.31 -2.94
C LYS A 61 10.21 14.78 -1.50
N GLU A 62 9.72 16.01 -1.33
CA GLU A 62 9.33 16.51 -0.02
C GLU A 62 8.01 15.85 0.42
N PHE A 63 7.92 15.52 1.70
CA PHE A 63 6.73 14.93 2.31
C PHE A 63 6.63 15.32 3.79
N GLU A 64 5.41 15.39 4.29
CA GLU A 64 5.09 15.61 5.71
C GLU A 64 5.10 14.27 6.46
N ASP A 65 6.04 14.04 7.38
CA ASP A 65 6.11 12.84 8.25
C ASP A 65 5.32 13.09 9.55
N VAL A 66 4.05 12.67 9.57
CA VAL A 66 3.20 12.73 10.77
C VAL A 66 3.33 11.45 11.56
N ARG A 67 3.98 11.55 12.72
CA ARG A 67 4.20 10.41 13.61
C ARG A 67 3.11 10.31 14.65
N ILE A 68 2.47 9.14 14.71
CA ILE A 68 1.41 8.85 15.67
C ILE A 68 1.86 7.85 16.71
N SER A 69 1.38 8.02 17.94
CA SER A 69 1.54 7.04 19.01
C SER A 69 0.57 5.86 18.79
N PHE A 70 0.85 4.72 19.42
CA PHE A 70 -0.09 3.59 19.41
C PHE A 70 -1.44 3.94 20.08
N GLU A 71 -1.42 4.86 21.03
CA GLU A 71 -2.61 5.33 21.75
C GLU A 71 -3.50 6.25 20.89
N ASP A 72 -2.89 6.99 19.96
CA ASP A 72 -3.61 7.86 19.02
C ASP A 72 -4.09 7.13 17.78
N TRP A 73 -3.58 5.93 17.51
CA TRP A 73 -3.97 5.14 16.34
C TRP A 73 -5.47 4.89 16.20
N PRO A 74 -6.24 4.59 17.27
CA PRO A 74 -7.69 4.48 17.18
C PRO A 74 -8.37 5.76 16.68
N LYS A 75 -7.83 6.95 16.99
CA LYS A 75 -8.39 8.24 16.56
C LYS A 75 -8.22 8.50 15.06
N HIS A 76 -7.25 7.85 14.43
CA HIS A 76 -6.94 7.97 13.01
C HIS A 76 -7.58 6.89 12.14
N LYS A 77 -8.29 5.92 12.74
CA LYS A 77 -9.06 4.92 12.00
C LYS A 77 -10.51 5.39 11.89
N ALA A 78 -10.93 5.84 10.71
CA ALA A 78 -12.31 6.25 10.44
C ALA A 78 -13.26 5.05 10.25
N GLY A 79 -13.18 4.08 11.17
CA GLY A 79 -13.94 2.83 11.12
C GLY A 79 -13.54 1.87 9.99
N TYR A 80 -12.63 2.25 9.10
CA TYR A 80 -11.94 1.41 8.12
C TYR A 80 -10.42 1.43 8.40
N LEU A 81 -9.69 0.43 7.89
CA LEU A 81 -8.26 0.26 8.15
C LEU A 81 -7.40 1.30 7.44
N VAL A 82 -7.85 1.79 6.28
CA VAL A 82 -7.14 2.79 5.48
C VAL A 82 -8.11 3.88 5.05
N GLY A 83 -8.02 5.03 5.70
CA GLY A 83 -8.87 6.19 5.41
C GLY A 83 -10.34 5.99 5.79
N ASP A 84 -11.22 6.68 5.07
CA ASP A 84 -12.65 6.85 5.43
C ASP A 84 -13.59 5.93 4.63
N SER A 85 -13.06 5.11 3.73
CA SER A 85 -13.84 4.26 2.81
C SER A 85 -13.43 2.79 2.87
N LEU A 86 -14.31 1.91 2.39
CA LEU A 86 -14.02 0.48 2.28
C LEU A 86 -12.86 0.25 1.30
N THR A 87 -11.81 -0.38 1.78
CA THR A 87 -10.67 -0.80 0.96
C THR A 87 -10.54 -2.33 0.95
N TRP A 88 -9.69 -2.84 0.05
CA TRP A 88 -9.38 -4.27 0.01
C TRP A 88 -8.75 -4.78 1.33
N ALA A 89 -8.10 -3.90 2.10
CA ALA A 89 -7.51 -4.26 3.39
C ALA A 89 -8.58 -4.66 4.41
N ASP A 90 -9.72 -3.96 4.40
CA ASP A 90 -10.87 -4.26 5.28
C ASP A 90 -11.49 -5.63 4.94
N LEU A 91 -11.59 -5.95 3.64
CA LEU A 91 -12.06 -7.26 3.17
C LEU A 91 -11.12 -8.38 3.59
N LEU A 92 -9.80 -8.17 3.45
CA LEU A 92 -8.80 -9.15 3.85
C LEU A 92 -8.86 -9.42 5.36
N LEU A 93 -8.96 -8.37 6.17
CA LEU A 93 -9.06 -8.52 7.62
C LEU A 93 -10.35 -9.23 8.03
N ALA A 94 -11.49 -8.90 7.40
CA ALA A 94 -12.77 -9.54 7.70
C ALA A 94 -12.77 -11.04 7.38
N GLU A 95 -12.15 -11.45 6.26
CA GLU A 95 -12.03 -12.86 5.92
C GLU A 95 -11.04 -13.59 6.83
N THR A 96 -9.88 -12.97 7.08
CA THR A 96 -8.87 -13.51 7.99
C THR A 96 -9.42 -13.69 9.40
N ALA A 97 -10.20 -12.73 9.90
CA ALA A 97 -10.85 -12.81 11.21
C ALA A 97 -11.87 -13.96 11.30
N THR A 98 -12.50 -14.33 10.19
CA THR A 98 -13.45 -15.45 10.15
C THR A 98 -12.72 -16.78 10.10
N ASN A 99 -11.67 -16.88 9.31
CA ASN A 99 -10.81 -18.07 9.31
C ASN A 99 -10.10 -18.24 10.66
N ALA A 100 -9.74 -17.14 11.30
CA ALA A 100 -9.18 -17.14 12.64
C ALA A 100 -10.17 -17.66 13.71
N GLN A 101 -11.49 -17.55 13.51
CA GLN A 101 -12.48 -18.18 14.40
C GLN A 101 -12.41 -19.72 14.38
N LYS A 102 -11.84 -20.32 13.32
CA LYS A 102 -11.57 -21.76 13.27
C LYS A 102 -10.44 -22.17 14.24
N PHE A 103 -9.66 -21.21 14.76
CA PHE A 103 -8.55 -21.45 15.67
C PHE A 103 -8.79 -20.75 17.02
N PRO A 104 -8.93 -21.47 18.14
CA PRO A 104 -9.13 -20.85 19.44
C PRO A 104 -7.94 -19.95 19.82
N ASN A 105 -8.21 -18.84 20.52
CA ASN A 105 -7.25 -17.88 21.08
C ASN A 105 -6.57 -16.87 20.12
N ILE A 106 -6.85 -16.84 18.81
CA ILE A 106 -6.18 -15.87 17.91
C ILE A 106 -6.74 -14.44 18.08
N CYS A 107 -8.04 -14.29 18.28
CA CYS A 107 -8.71 -12.99 18.30
C CYS A 107 -9.17 -12.54 19.70
N ASP A 108 -8.93 -13.32 20.75
CA ASP A 108 -9.49 -13.07 22.09
C ASP A 108 -8.93 -11.80 22.76
N GLY A 109 -7.77 -11.33 22.32
CA GLY A 109 -7.17 -10.07 22.78
C GLY A 109 -7.55 -8.83 21.96
N PHE A 110 -8.37 -8.97 20.91
CA PHE A 110 -8.60 -7.91 19.93
C PHE A 110 -10.09 -7.76 19.57
N PRO A 111 -10.94 -7.26 20.49
CA PRO A 111 -12.37 -7.08 20.24
C PRO A 111 -12.68 -6.12 19.08
N GLU A 112 -11.78 -5.20 18.77
CA GLU A 112 -11.90 -4.26 17.65
C GLU A 112 -11.88 -4.97 16.30
N VAL A 113 -11.09 -6.04 16.17
CA VAL A 113 -10.99 -6.83 14.93
C VAL A 113 -12.31 -7.54 14.65
N LYS A 114 -12.97 -8.05 15.70
CA LYS A 114 -14.29 -8.67 15.59
C LYS A 114 -15.34 -7.67 15.16
N ALA A 115 -15.41 -6.51 15.83
CA ALA A 115 -16.35 -5.44 15.49
C ALA A 115 -16.15 -4.93 14.04
N HIS A 116 -14.91 -4.81 13.59
CA HIS A 116 -14.59 -4.40 12.24
C HIS A 116 -15.02 -5.46 11.20
N SER A 117 -14.77 -6.74 11.46
CA SER A 117 -15.21 -7.84 10.59
C SER A 117 -16.74 -7.88 10.43
N GLU A 118 -17.48 -7.71 11.53
CA GLU A 118 -18.94 -7.65 11.53
C GLU A 118 -19.46 -6.45 10.71
N LYS A 119 -18.85 -5.27 10.88
CA LYS A 119 -19.18 -4.08 10.09
C LYS A 119 -18.99 -4.33 8.60
N VAL A 120 -17.85 -4.88 8.17
CA VAL A 120 -17.57 -5.15 6.75
C VAL A 120 -18.57 -6.17 6.19
N ARG A 121 -18.88 -7.22 6.94
CA ARG A 121 -19.82 -8.28 6.52
C ARG A 121 -21.30 -7.86 6.53
N SER A 122 -21.64 -6.77 7.21
CA SER A 122 -23.00 -6.20 7.15
C SER A 122 -23.32 -5.48 5.82
N ILE A 123 -22.33 -5.26 4.94
CA ILE A 123 -22.54 -4.61 3.65
C ILE A 123 -23.48 -5.48 2.79
N PRO A 124 -24.63 -4.97 2.32
CA PRO A 124 -25.68 -5.79 1.69
C PRO A 124 -25.19 -6.63 0.49
N GLY A 125 -24.32 -6.06 -0.35
CA GLY A 125 -23.73 -6.78 -1.49
C GLY A 125 -22.80 -7.91 -1.07
N LEU A 126 -21.99 -7.68 -0.04
CA LEU A 126 -21.07 -8.69 0.49
C LEU A 126 -21.81 -9.78 1.25
N LYS A 127 -22.81 -9.41 2.05
CA LYS A 127 -23.69 -10.36 2.76
C LYS A 127 -24.37 -11.30 1.79
N LYS A 128 -24.98 -10.76 0.73
CA LYS A 128 -25.61 -11.56 -0.32
C LYS A 128 -24.61 -12.53 -0.96
N TRP A 129 -23.40 -12.08 -1.27
CA TRP A 129 -22.35 -12.96 -1.80
C TRP A 129 -21.99 -14.09 -0.83
N ILE A 130 -21.77 -13.79 0.45
CA ILE A 130 -21.42 -14.78 1.48
C ILE A 130 -22.51 -15.85 1.63
N GLU A 131 -23.79 -15.48 1.51
CA GLU A 131 -24.91 -16.42 1.56
C GLU A 131 -24.99 -17.30 0.29
N THR A 132 -24.54 -16.80 -0.86
CA THR A 132 -24.63 -17.51 -2.15
C THR A 132 -23.35 -18.25 -2.55
N ARG A 133 -22.22 -17.99 -1.92
CA ARG A 133 -20.93 -18.57 -2.32
C ARG A 133 -20.89 -20.08 -1.98
N PRO A 134 -20.23 -20.91 -2.81
CA PRO A 134 -20.05 -22.33 -2.48
C PRO A 134 -19.29 -22.49 -1.16
N GLU A 135 -19.77 -23.38 -0.30
CA GLU A 135 -19.01 -23.79 0.88
C GLU A 135 -17.81 -24.63 0.44
N THR A 136 -16.65 -24.26 0.95
CA THR A 136 -15.37 -24.89 0.68
C THR A 136 -14.60 -25.00 1.99
N ASP A 137 -13.80 -26.06 2.12
CA ASP A 137 -13.04 -26.30 3.35
C ASP A 137 -11.89 -25.29 3.54
N PHE A 138 -11.44 -24.65 2.44
CA PHE A 138 -10.28 -23.74 2.36
C PHE A 138 -10.59 -22.46 1.60
#